data_AF-A0A7K3RUA8-F1
#
_entry.id   AF-A0A7K3RUA8-F1
#
_cell.length_a   1.000
_cell.length_b   1.000
_cell.length_c   1.000
_cell.angle_alpha   90.00
_cell.angle_beta   90.00
_cell.angle_gamma   90.00
#
_symmetry.space_group_name_H-M   'P 1'
#
loop_
_entity.id
_entity.type
_entity.pdbx_description
1 polymer ?
#
loop_
_entity_poly.entity_id
_entity_poly.type
_entity_poly.pdbx_seq_one_letter_code
_entity_poly.pdbx_strand_id
1 'polypeptide(L)'
;DDEVVLPVDTVAALGSRMPPWAARRPSSYTAFLQRGPDGKLCVNHLYGGWGRFGSRFLDALAPAAARETGAAVSAALGPGARVAQVRPVNGFNANLHPLFVPDEIGADRSLASLGVEDVELVHDPVGDDVRVRVRATRAWVDVLYAGVLAPLLLEPRLAPLVMDHPHGITDFGPLVPRHLSDVPGGRLVRTPRVRHRHLVLRRRRWELAGGTVAA
;
A
#
# COMPACT_ATOMS: atom_id res chain seq x y z
N ASP A 1 -20.28 22.25 -9.86
CA ASP A 1 -19.52 21.52 -10.89
C ASP A 1 -18.03 21.31 -10.60
N ASP A 2 -17.44 21.99 -9.60
CA ASP A 2 -16.00 21.88 -9.31
C ASP A 2 -15.63 20.91 -8.16
N GLU A 3 -16.62 20.38 -7.44
CA GLU A 3 -16.43 19.42 -6.35
C GLU A 3 -17.48 18.30 -6.41
N VAL A 4 -17.03 17.08 -6.20
CA VAL A 4 -17.83 15.87 -6.00
C VAL A 4 -17.60 15.39 -4.58
N VAL A 5 -18.68 15.26 -3.81
CA VAL A 5 -18.64 14.81 -2.42
C VAL A 5 -19.19 13.40 -2.35
N LEU A 6 -18.34 12.44 -1.99
CA LEU A 6 -18.76 11.05 -1.80
C LEU A 6 -19.65 10.96 -0.55
N PRO A 7 -20.91 10.52 -0.69
CA PRO A 7 -21.86 10.47 0.42
C PRO A 7 -21.37 9.54 1.54
N VAL A 8 -21.62 9.93 2.79
CA VAL A 8 -21.16 9.18 3.96
C VAL A 8 -21.75 7.78 4.00
N ASP A 9 -23.06 7.67 3.81
CA ASP A 9 -23.76 6.38 3.91
C ASP A 9 -23.41 5.45 2.76
N THR A 10 -23.22 6.01 1.56
CA THR A 10 -22.76 5.23 0.39
C THR A 10 -21.38 4.62 0.66
N VAL A 11 -20.42 5.41 1.16
CA VAL A 11 -19.06 4.93 1.46
C VAL A 11 -19.10 3.90 2.60
N ALA A 12 -19.88 4.15 3.66
CA ALA A 12 -20.02 3.21 4.76
C ALA A 12 -20.62 1.86 4.31
N ALA A 13 -21.60 1.89 3.39
CA ALA A 13 -22.23 0.69 2.87
C ALA A 13 -21.33 -0.15 1.93
N LEU A 14 -20.24 0.42 1.39
CA LEU A 14 -19.36 -0.29 0.44
C LEU A 14 -18.75 -1.55 1.04
N GLY A 15 -18.45 -1.59 2.34
CA GLY A 15 -17.87 -2.76 3.00
C GLY A 15 -18.72 -4.02 2.80
N SER A 16 -20.05 -3.89 2.90
CA SER A 16 -20.99 -5.01 2.67
C SER A 16 -21.09 -5.47 1.21
N ARG A 17 -20.58 -4.65 0.28
CA ARG A 17 -20.59 -4.91 -1.17
C ARG A 17 -19.23 -5.33 -1.70
N MET A 18 -18.19 -5.32 -0.85
CA MET A 18 -16.89 -5.81 -1.25
C MET A 18 -16.99 -7.30 -1.56
N PRO A 19 -16.34 -7.78 -2.63
CA PRO A 19 -16.29 -9.20 -2.88
C PRO A 19 -15.60 -9.88 -1.69
N PRO A 20 -16.08 -11.05 -1.23
CA PRO A 20 -15.57 -11.68 0.00
C PRO A 20 -14.05 -11.79 0.04
N TRP A 21 -13.42 -12.07 -1.12
CA TRP A 21 -11.98 -12.16 -1.26
C TRP A 21 -11.21 -10.92 -0.81
N ALA A 22 -11.76 -9.73 -1.04
CA ALA A 22 -11.10 -8.48 -0.68
C ALA A 22 -11.14 -8.18 0.83
N ALA A 23 -12.01 -8.88 1.58
CA ALA A 23 -12.16 -8.73 3.02
C ALA A 23 -11.65 -9.94 3.82
N ARG A 24 -11.22 -11.02 3.15
CA ARG A 24 -10.75 -12.26 3.82
C ARG A 24 -9.53 -12.06 4.70
N ARG A 25 -8.67 -11.10 4.34
CA ARG A 25 -7.42 -10.81 5.06
C ARG A 25 -7.38 -9.35 5.52
N PRO A 26 -6.80 -9.09 6.71
CA PRO A 26 -6.59 -7.74 7.18
C PRO A 26 -5.83 -6.88 6.17
N SER A 27 -6.23 -5.61 6.07
CA SER A 27 -5.58 -4.65 5.21
C SER A 27 -5.01 -3.46 5.96
N SER A 28 -3.83 -3.03 5.53
CA SER A 28 -3.13 -1.89 6.08
C SER A 28 -2.72 -0.95 4.94
N TYR A 29 -2.79 0.35 5.19
CA TYR A 29 -2.39 1.37 4.24
C TYR A 29 -1.52 2.44 4.91
N THR A 30 -0.49 2.89 4.19
CA THR A 30 0.27 4.09 4.54
C THR A 30 -0.22 5.25 3.68
N ALA A 31 -0.72 6.31 4.33
CA ALA A 31 -1.25 7.50 3.66
C ALA A 31 -0.31 8.69 3.84
N PHE A 32 0.06 9.33 2.73
CA PHE A 32 0.76 10.61 2.73
C PHE A 32 -0.26 11.74 2.58
N LEU A 33 -0.45 12.50 3.66
CA LEU A 33 -1.47 13.54 3.76
C LEU A 33 -0.81 14.92 3.86
N GLN A 34 -1.46 15.92 3.27
CA GLN A 34 -1.11 17.32 3.46
C GLN A 34 -2.30 18.07 4.06
N ARG A 35 -2.07 18.79 5.16
CA ARG A 35 -3.09 19.67 5.72
C ARG A 35 -3.21 20.94 4.87
N GLY A 36 -4.41 21.21 4.37
CA GLY A 36 -4.75 22.43 3.66
C GLY A 36 -5.00 23.60 4.60
N PRO A 37 -4.99 24.85 4.08
CA PRO A 37 -5.26 26.05 4.87
C PRO A 37 -6.68 26.10 5.44
N ASP A 38 -7.62 25.38 4.83
CA ASP A 38 -9.00 25.20 5.27
C ASP A 38 -9.17 24.05 6.28
N GLY A 39 -8.06 23.50 6.79
CA GLY A 39 -8.05 22.39 7.74
C GLY A 39 -8.35 21.02 7.14
N LYS A 40 -8.63 20.92 5.84
CA LYS A 40 -8.87 19.63 5.16
C LYS A 40 -7.56 18.85 5.01
N LEU A 41 -7.66 17.52 4.93
CA LEU A 41 -6.52 16.65 4.65
C LEU A 41 -6.54 16.20 3.20
N CYS A 42 -5.56 16.65 2.42
CA CYS A 42 -5.38 16.22 1.04
C CYS A 42 -4.58 14.93 0.99
N VAL A 43 -5.17 13.88 0.40
CA VAL A 43 -4.45 12.64 0.12
C VAL A 43 -3.52 12.86 -1.08
N ASN A 44 -2.21 12.70 -0.87
CA ASN A 44 -1.23 12.76 -1.94
C ASN A 44 -0.99 11.36 -2.52
N HIS A 45 -0.71 10.40 -1.63
CA HIS A 45 -0.44 9.02 -2.01
C HIS A 45 -1.00 8.06 -0.97
N LEU A 46 -1.43 6.88 -1.45
CA LEU A 46 -1.80 5.74 -0.62
C LEU A 46 -1.02 4.52 -1.11
N TYR A 47 -0.39 3.82 -0.18
CA TYR A 47 0.38 2.60 -0.45
C TYR A 47 -0.05 1.49 0.49
N GLY A 48 0.35 0.25 0.20
CA GLY A 48 0.28 -0.84 1.18
C GLY A 48 1.02 -0.46 2.46
N GLY A 49 0.40 -0.78 3.60
CA GLY A 49 0.83 -0.37 4.92
C GLY A 49 1.83 -1.32 5.55
N TRP A 50 1.51 -1.85 6.73
CA TRP A 50 2.38 -2.79 7.48
C TRP A 50 3.79 -2.26 7.75
N GLY A 51 3.87 -0.97 8.11
CA GLY A 51 5.13 -0.30 8.40
C GLY A 51 5.83 0.27 7.16
N ARG A 52 5.31 0.08 5.94
CA ARG A 52 5.91 0.68 4.73
C ARG A 52 6.10 2.18 4.86
N PHE A 53 7.28 2.67 4.48
CA PHE A 53 7.77 4.05 4.60
C PHE A 53 8.00 4.58 6.02
N GLY A 54 7.24 4.13 7.02
CA GLY A 54 7.38 4.57 8.41
C GLY A 54 8.43 3.78 9.20
N SER A 55 8.58 2.49 8.90
CA SER A 55 9.42 1.55 9.65
C SER A 55 10.88 1.98 9.76
N ARG A 56 11.41 2.62 8.72
CA ARG A 56 12.79 3.13 8.68
C ARG A 56 13.13 4.15 9.78
N PHE A 57 12.13 4.73 10.42
CA PHE A 57 12.31 5.70 11.49
C PHE A 57 12.19 5.06 12.87
N LEU A 58 11.82 3.78 12.98
CA LEU A 58 11.55 3.13 14.27
C LEU A 58 12.76 3.17 15.21
N ASP A 59 13.99 3.03 14.69
CA ASP A 59 15.22 3.13 15.49
C ASP A 59 15.51 4.54 16.02
N ALA A 60 14.91 5.57 15.40
CA ALA A 60 15.02 6.96 15.82
C ALA A 60 13.86 7.40 16.74
N LEU A 61 12.86 6.53 16.96
CA LEU A 61 11.74 6.78 17.85
C LEU A 61 12.03 6.25 19.26
N ALA A 62 11.01 6.21 20.11
CA ALA A 62 11.13 5.63 21.45
C ALA A 62 11.63 4.17 21.36
N PRO A 63 12.46 3.68 22.32
CA PRO A 63 12.99 2.31 22.29
C PRO A 63 11.94 1.20 22.19
N ALA A 64 10.69 1.47 22.57
CA ALA A 64 9.58 0.55 22.47
C ALA A 64 8.94 0.46 21.07
N ALA A 65 9.22 1.40 20.16
CA ALA A 65 8.46 1.61 18.92
C ALA A 65 8.47 0.38 18.00
N ALA A 66 9.60 -0.30 17.84
CA ALA A 66 9.67 -1.52 17.03
C ALA A 66 8.82 -2.65 17.63
N ARG A 67 8.90 -2.85 18.96
CA ARG A 67 8.10 -3.87 19.67
C ARG A 67 6.61 -3.56 19.59
N GLU A 68 6.21 -2.31 19.79
CA GLU A 68 4.82 -1.86 19.70
C GLU A 68 4.27 -2.01 18.28
N THR A 69 5.08 -1.71 17.27
CA THR A 69 4.72 -1.94 15.87
C THR A 69 4.52 -3.43 15.60
N GLY A 70 5.43 -4.29 16.06
CA GLY A 70 5.29 -5.74 15.97
C GLY A 70 4.02 -6.26 16.64
N ALA A 71 3.73 -5.80 17.85
CA ALA A 71 2.52 -6.16 18.57
C ALA A 71 1.24 -5.73 17.83
N ALA A 72 1.23 -4.52 17.25
CA ALA A 72 0.09 -4.03 16.46
C ALA A 72 -0.11 -4.86 15.17
N VAL A 73 0.99 -5.25 14.51
CA VAL A 73 0.96 -6.14 13.34
C VAL A 73 0.37 -7.50 13.72
N SER A 74 0.90 -8.15 14.76
CA SER A 74 0.40 -9.44 15.22
C SER A 74 -1.06 -9.39 15.66
N ALA A 75 -1.46 -8.33 16.36
CA ALA A 75 -2.85 -8.14 16.77
C ALA A 75 -3.80 -7.99 15.57
N ALA A 76 -3.37 -7.27 14.53
CA ALA A 76 -4.18 -7.06 13.33
C ALA A 76 -4.28 -8.32 12.45
N LEU A 77 -3.22 -9.12 12.35
CA LEU A 77 -3.21 -10.37 11.59
C LEU A 77 -3.91 -11.53 12.33
N GLY A 78 -3.95 -11.44 13.66
CA GLY A 78 -4.69 -12.36 14.51
C GLY A 78 -3.82 -13.47 15.13
N PRO A 79 -4.38 -14.22 16.09
CA PRO A 79 -3.66 -15.27 16.80
C PRO A 79 -3.15 -16.37 15.87
N GLY A 80 -1.89 -16.78 16.06
CA GLY A 80 -1.28 -17.85 15.27
C GLY A 80 -0.81 -17.45 13.88
N ALA A 81 -0.99 -16.18 13.47
CA ALA A 81 -0.42 -15.67 12.24
C ALA A 81 1.11 -15.72 12.29
N ARG A 82 1.73 -16.34 11.30
CA ARG A 82 3.18 -16.32 11.10
C ARG A 82 3.52 -15.21 10.12
N VAL A 83 4.44 -14.34 10.51
CA VAL A 83 4.72 -13.10 9.79
C VAL A 83 6.20 -12.98 9.52
N ALA A 84 6.57 -12.67 8.28
CA ALA A 84 7.95 -12.42 7.92
C ALA A 84 8.11 -11.10 7.16
N GLN A 85 9.11 -10.29 7.55
CA GLN A 85 9.50 -9.12 6.77
C GLN A 85 10.41 -9.53 5.61
N VAL A 86 10.27 -8.89 4.45
CA VAL A 86 11.32 -8.99 3.42
C VAL A 86 12.47 -8.09 3.83
N ARG A 87 13.67 -8.64 3.98
CA ARG A 87 14.93 -7.90 4.15
C ARG A 87 15.23 -7.14 2.88
N PRO A 88 15.05 -5.81 2.83
CA PRO A 88 15.26 -5.10 1.59
C PRO A 88 16.69 -4.55 1.59
N VAL A 89 17.56 -5.24 0.87
CA VAL A 89 18.92 -4.78 0.56
C VAL A 89 19.18 -4.91 -0.93
N ASN A 90 19.64 -3.81 -1.53
CA ASN A 90 20.04 -3.63 -2.94
C ASN A 90 20.84 -2.31 -3.06
N GLY A 91 21.65 -1.99 -2.04
CA GLY A 91 22.37 -0.70 -1.94
C GLY A 91 21.49 0.55 -1.74
N PHE A 92 20.17 0.39 -1.54
CA PHE A 92 19.24 1.51 -1.39
C PHE A 92 18.97 1.83 0.09
N ASN A 93 19.69 2.83 0.62
CA ASN A 93 19.61 3.23 2.04
C ASN A 93 18.20 3.57 2.51
N ALA A 94 17.30 3.95 1.60
CA ALA A 94 15.93 4.26 1.96
C ALA A 94 15.08 3.04 2.34
N ASN A 95 15.58 1.83 2.10
CA ASN A 95 14.96 0.58 2.55
C ASN A 95 15.44 0.12 3.93
N LEU A 96 16.44 0.77 4.53
CA LEU A 96 16.91 0.37 5.87
C LEU A 96 15.79 0.58 6.88
N HIS A 97 15.42 -0.49 7.59
CA HIS A 97 14.49 -0.47 8.70
C HIS A 97 14.84 -1.61 9.67
N PRO A 98 14.55 -1.46 10.97
CA PRO A 98 14.72 -2.57 11.91
C PRO A 98 13.72 -3.70 11.62
N LEU A 99 14.05 -4.86 12.15
CA LEU A 99 13.13 -5.97 12.27
C LEU A 99 12.14 -5.69 13.42
N PHE A 100 10.85 -5.78 13.13
CA PHE A 100 9.77 -5.61 14.11
C PHE A 100 8.80 -6.81 14.15
N VAL A 101 9.03 -7.85 13.35
CA VAL A 101 8.38 -9.17 13.46
C VAL A 101 9.42 -10.27 13.61
N PRO A 102 9.06 -11.48 14.09
CA PRO A 102 10.07 -12.50 14.44
C PRO A 102 10.89 -13.03 13.25
N ASP A 103 10.26 -13.19 12.09
CA ASP A 103 10.89 -13.76 10.91
C ASP A 103 11.22 -12.67 9.87
N GLU A 104 12.26 -12.96 9.08
CA GLU A 104 12.69 -12.18 7.93
C GLU A 104 13.10 -13.10 6.78
N ILE A 105 12.73 -12.73 5.56
CA ILE A 105 13.06 -13.39 4.29
C ILE A 105 14.15 -12.57 3.59
N GLY A 106 15.26 -13.21 3.23
CA GLY A 106 16.36 -12.55 2.52
C GLY A 106 17.05 -13.46 1.52
N ALA A 107 17.77 -12.84 0.57
CA ALA A 107 18.59 -13.54 -0.40
C ALA A 107 19.78 -14.26 0.26
N ASP A 108 20.41 -13.58 1.23
CA ASP A 108 21.45 -14.15 2.07
C ASP A 108 20.86 -14.79 3.32
N ARG A 109 20.86 -16.13 3.34
CA ARG A 109 20.36 -16.94 4.47
C ARG A 109 21.14 -16.72 5.76
N SER A 110 22.41 -16.32 5.69
CA SER A 110 23.22 -16.07 6.90
C SER A 110 22.77 -14.84 7.67
N LEU A 111 22.05 -13.93 7.00
CA LEU A 111 21.54 -12.69 7.57
C LEU A 111 20.03 -12.70 7.83
N ALA A 112 19.31 -13.74 7.39
CA ALA A 112 17.84 -13.82 7.47
C ALA A 112 17.38 -15.13 8.10
N SER A 113 16.24 -15.12 8.81
CA SER A 113 15.65 -16.32 9.42
C SER A 113 15.12 -17.32 8.39
N LEU A 114 14.80 -16.84 7.18
CA LEU A 114 14.33 -17.61 6.03
C LEU A 114 15.10 -17.13 4.80
N GLY A 115 15.62 -18.08 4.04
CA GLY A 115 16.15 -17.81 2.70
C GLY A 115 15.00 -17.75 1.70
N VAL A 116 15.23 -17.10 0.57
CA VAL A 116 14.28 -17.14 -0.55
C VAL A 116 13.95 -18.57 -0.99
N GLU A 117 14.92 -19.49 -0.89
CA GLU A 117 14.72 -20.91 -1.21
C GLU A 117 13.89 -21.67 -0.17
N ASP A 118 13.78 -21.16 1.07
CA ASP A 118 13.00 -21.78 2.14
C ASP A 118 11.50 -21.54 1.98
N VAL A 119 11.11 -20.64 1.08
CA VAL A 119 9.72 -20.26 0.83
C VAL A 119 9.28 -20.60 -0.60
N GLU A 120 7.97 -20.73 -0.76
CA GLU A 120 7.33 -20.97 -2.06
C GLU A 120 6.06 -20.12 -2.17
N LEU A 121 5.78 -19.69 -3.41
CA LEU A 121 4.54 -19.04 -3.77
C LEU A 121 3.59 -20.09 -4.34
N VAL A 122 2.44 -20.28 -3.71
CA VAL A 122 1.50 -21.36 -4.05
C VAL A 122 0.06 -20.85 -4.05
N HIS A 123 -0.79 -21.46 -4.86
CA HIS A 123 -2.23 -21.22 -4.81
C HIS A 123 -2.82 -21.85 -3.55
N ASP A 124 -3.54 -21.06 -2.76
CA ASP A 124 -4.42 -21.50 -1.69
C ASP A 124 -5.80 -21.80 -2.30
N PRO A 125 -6.20 -23.08 -2.42
CA PRO A 125 -7.48 -23.43 -3.05
C PRO A 125 -8.70 -23.07 -2.20
N VAL A 126 -8.54 -22.80 -0.89
CA VAL A 126 -9.64 -22.40 0.00
C VAL A 126 -9.88 -20.90 -0.12
N GLY A 127 -8.80 -20.12 -0.02
CA GLY A 127 -8.82 -18.67 -0.16
C GLY A 127 -8.84 -18.19 -1.61
N ASP A 128 -8.64 -19.06 -2.60
CA ASP A 128 -8.43 -18.71 -4.01
C ASP A 128 -7.42 -17.56 -4.20
N ASP A 129 -6.35 -17.59 -3.41
CA ASP A 129 -5.32 -16.55 -3.36
C ASP A 129 -3.95 -17.17 -3.68
N VAL A 130 -3.03 -16.37 -4.21
CA VAL A 130 -1.63 -16.78 -4.33
C VAL A 130 -0.91 -16.33 -3.06
N ARG A 131 -0.38 -17.30 -2.31
CA ARG A 131 0.11 -17.13 -0.93
C ARG A 131 1.52 -17.67 -0.75
N VAL A 132 2.22 -17.18 0.28
CA VAL A 132 3.57 -17.65 0.62
C VAL A 132 3.54 -18.69 1.74
N ARG A 133 4.34 -19.75 1.57
CA ARG A 133 4.48 -20.84 2.54
C ARG A 133 5.93 -21.19 2.78
N VAL A 134 6.27 -21.60 3.99
CA VAL A 134 7.58 -22.21 4.27
C VAL A 134 7.59 -23.65 3.78
N ARG A 135 8.56 -24.02 2.93
CA ARG A 135 8.62 -25.35 2.30
C ARG A 135 8.68 -26.49 3.32
N ALA A 136 9.57 -26.37 4.30
CA ALA A 136 9.85 -27.44 5.27
C ALA A 136 8.65 -27.78 6.17
N THR A 137 7.86 -26.78 6.55
CA THR A 137 6.76 -26.95 7.52
C THR A 137 5.39 -26.89 6.88
N ARG A 138 5.30 -26.41 5.64
CA ARG A 138 4.04 -26.12 4.95
C ARG A 138 3.17 -25.12 5.73
N ALA A 139 3.76 -24.30 6.59
CA ALA A 139 3.06 -23.24 7.31
C ALA A 139 2.93 -21.99 6.43
N TRP A 140 1.73 -21.41 6.36
CA TRP A 140 1.49 -20.12 5.70
C TRP A 140 2.28 -19.00 6.38
N VAL A 141 2.67 -18.00 5.60
CA VAL A 141 3.37 -16.81 6.09
C VAL A 141 2.76 -15.56 5.46
N ASP A 142 2.42 -14.58 6.28
CA ASP A 142 2.10 -13.22 5.85
C ASP A 142 3.40 -12.46 5.58
N VAL A 143 3.60 -12.03 4.33
CA VAL A 143 4.85 -11.38 3.90
C VAL A 143 4.72 -9.87 3.93
N LEU A 144 5.51 -9.22 4.78
CA LEU A 144 5.50 -7.77 4.94
C LEU A 144 6.65 -7.12 4.18
N TYR A 145 6.31 -6.20 3.28
CA TYR A 145 7.29 -5.34 2.62
C TYR A 145 7.25 -3.93 3.22
N ALA A 146 8.16 -3.66 4.16
CA ALA A 146 8.24 -2.36 4.83
C ALA A 146 9.20 -1.36 4.13
N GLY A 147 9.82 -1.77 3.02
CA GLY A 147 10.72 -0.94 2.21
C GLY A 147 10.01 0.08 1.30
N VAL A 148 10.82 0.87 0.62
CA VAL A 148 10.42 2.04 -0.18
C VAL A 148 10.55 1.77 -1.69
N LEU A 149 11.40 0.83 -2.11
CA LEU A 149 11.54 0.48 -3.54
C LEU A 149 10.22 0.00 -4.13
N ALA A 150 10.04 0.29 -5.42
CA ALA A 150 9.02 -0.40 -6.20
C ALA A 150 9.37 -1.90 -6.26
N PRO A 151 8.40 -2.81 -6.10
CA PRO A 151 8.64 -4.25 -6.16
C PRO A 151 9.45 -4.70 -7.39
N LEU A 152 9.27 -4.04 -8.54
CA LEU A 152 10.01 -4.31 -9.78
C LEU A 152 11.53 -4.06 -9.69
N LEU A 153 11.99 -3.31 -8.69
CA LEU A 153 13.40 -3.02 -8.42
C LEU A 153 14.00 -3.96 -7.36
N LEU A 154 13.21 -4.88 -6.82
CA LEU A 154 13.71 -5.94 -5.94
C LEU A 154 14.37 -7.04 -6.78
N GLU A 155 15.16 -7.87 -6.12
CA GLU A 155 15.66 -9.09 -6.75
C GLU A 155 14.49 -9.91 -7.33
N PRO A 156 14.63 -10.52 -8.52
CA PRO A 156 13.54 -11.22 -9.20
C PRO A 156 12.82 -12.28 -8.38
N ARG A 157 13.50 -12.92 -7.41
CA ARG A 157 12.87 -13.92 -6.54
C ARG A 157 12.18 -13.34 -5.30
N LEU A 158 12.50 -12.13 -4.90
CA LEU A 158 11.81 -11.40 -3.82
C LEU A 158 10.57 -10.66 -4.33
N ALA A 159 10.63 -10.13 -5.55
CA ALA A 159 9.54 -9.32 -6.13
C ALA A 159 8.15 -10.01 -6.13
N PRO A 160 8.02 -11.32 -6.43
CA PRO A 160 6.72 -12.00 -6.36
C PRO A 160 6.20 -12.17 -4.93
N LEU A 161 7.10 -12.31 -3.94
CA LEU A 161 6.72 -12.56 -2.54
C LEU A 161 6.04 -11.35 -1.91
N VAL A 162 6.42 -10.13 -2.31
CA VAL A 162 5.83 -8.89 -1.77
C VAL A 162 4.42 -8.60 -2.29
N MET A 163 3.90 -9.45 -3.18
CA MET A 163 2.52 -9.41 -3.68
C MET A 163 1.55 -10.29 -2.85
N ASP A 164 2.02 -10.93 -1.77
CA ASP A 164 1.19 -11.80 -0.93
C ASP A 164 -0.04 -11.09 -0.34
N HIS A 165 0.09 -9.85 0.14
CA HIS A 165 -1.03 -9.11 0.73
C HIS A 165 -1.91 -8.40 -0.30
N PRO A 166 -3.22 -8.23 -0.04
CA PRO A 166 -4.18 -7.63 -0.98
C PRO A 166 -4.06 -6.10 -1.11
N HIS A 167 -2.86 -5.53 -0.91
CA HIS A 167 -2.61 -4.10 -0.96
C HIS A 167 -2.09 -3.70 -2.33
N GLY A 168 -3.00 -3.69 -3.31
CA GLY A 168 -2.71 -3.11 -4.62
C GLY A 168 -2.40 -1.62 -4.53
N ILE A 169 -1.89 -1.05 -5.63
CA ILE A 169 -1.79 0.41 -5.78
C ILE A 169 -3.23 0.96 -5.75
N THR A 170 -3.51 1.81 -4.77
CA THR A 170 -4.84 2.42 -4.64
C THR A 170 -4.88 3.74 -5.36
N ASP A 171 -5.81 3.88 -6.31
CA ASP A 171 -6.08 5.14 -6.99
C ASP A 171 -7.58 5.46 -6.93
N PHE A 172 -7.88 6.73 -6.65
CA PHE A 172 -9.23 7.28 -6.71
C PHE A 172 -9.60 7.79 -8.12
N GLY A 173 -8.66 7.80 -9.06
CA GLY A 173 -8.85 8.22 -10.46
C GLY A 173 -10.12 7.66 -11.13
N PRO A 174 -10.43 6.35 -10.99
CA PRO A 174 -11.65 5.77 -11.57
C PRO A 174 -12.97 6.37 -11.06
N LEU A 175 -12.97 7.03 -9.89
CA LEU A 175 -14.15 7.68 -9.31
C LEU A 175 -14.37 9.11 -9.83
N VAL A 176 -13.45 9.67 -10.60
CA VAL A 176 -13.43 11.09 -10.93
C VAL A 176 -14.13 11.35 -12.28
N PRO A 177 -15.25 12.10 -12.32
CA PRO A 177 -15.86 12.51 -13.57
C PRO A 177 -14.91 13.36 -14.42
N ARG A 178 -15.01 13.21 -15.74
CA ARG A 178 -14.23 13.99 -16.71
C ARG A 178 -15.17 14.87 -17.53
N HIS A 179 -14.88 16.17 -17.57
CA HIS A 179 -15.62 17.14 -18.36
C HIS A 179 -14.71 17.64 -19.48
N LEU A 180 -15.19 17.58 -20.72
CA LEU A 180 -14.46 18.05 -21.90
C LEU A 180 -15.07 19.36 -22.39
N SER A 181 -14.22 20.28 -22.81
CA SER A 181 -14.64 21.53 -23.46
C SER A 181 -13.63 21.91 -24.53
N ASP A 182 -14.12 22.46 -25.64
CA ASP A 182 -13.27 23.00 -26.70
C ASP A 182 -12.70 24.35 -26.27
N VAL A 183 -11.42 24.59 -26.57
CA VAL A 183 -10.70 25.83 -26.29
C VAL A 183 -9.81 26.19 -27.49
N PRO A 184 -9.38 27.45 -27.66
CA PRO A 184 -8.39 27.78 -28.68
C PRO A 184 -7.16 26.86 -28.57
N GLY A 185 -6.74 26.29 -29.70
CA GLY A 185 -5.56 25.41 -29.75
C GLY A 185 -5.77 23.97 -29.27
N GLY A 186 -7.01 23.54 -28.93
CA GLY A 186 -7.28 22.13 -28.58
C GLY A 186 -8.46 21.90 -27.63
N ARG A 187 -8.35 20.87 -26.78
CA ARG A 187 -9.37 20.50 -25.79
C ARG A 187 -8.85 20.69 -24.37
N LEU A 188 -9.74 21.14 -23.50
CA LEU A 188 -9.55 21.15 -22.06
C LEU A 188 -10.27 19.95 -21.45
N VAL A 189 -9.55 19.15 -20.66
CA VAL A 189 -10.15 18.14 -19.77
C VAL A 189 -10.12 18.68 -18.34
N ARG A 190 -11.30 18.90 -17.77
CA ARG A 190 -11.47 19.29 -16.36
C ARG A 190 -11.93 18.10 -15.54
N THR A 191 -11.30 17.88 -14.40
CA THR A 191 -11.79 16.95 -13.38
C THR A 191 -12.07 17.69 -12.07
N PRO A 192 -13.23 17.45 -11.42
CA PRO A 192 -13.57 18.12 -10.18
C PRO A 192 -12.70 17.60 -9.02
N ARG A 193 -12.67 18.36 -7.93
CA ARG A 193 -12.15 17.85 -6.66
C ARG A 193 -13.05 16.72 -6.17
N VAL A 194 -12.49 15.62 -5.67
CA VAL A 194 -13.25 14.55 -4.99
C VAL A 194 -12.98 14.62 -3.49
N ARG A 195 -14.05 14.64 -2.70
CA ARG A 195 -13.99 14.77 -1.24
C ARG A 195 -14.83 13.70 -0.55
N HIS A 196 -14.38 13.27 0.62
CA HIS A 196 -15.21 12.52 1.58
C HIS A 196 -14.96 13.09 2.98
N ARG A 197 -16.02 13.59 3.65
CA ARG A 197 -15.90 14.32 4.93
C ARG A 197 -14.83 15.43 4.84
N HIS A 198 -13.79 15.38 5.67
CA HIS A 198 -12.68 16.34 5.71
C HIS A 198 -11.49 15.93 4.81
N LEU A 199 -11.58 14.80 4.10
CA LEU A 199 -10.54 14.28 3.23
C LEU A 199 -10.76 14.74 1.78
N VAL A 200 -9.76 15.39 1.18
CA VAL A 200 -9.68 15.63 -0.26
C VAL A 200 -8.96 14.45 -0.89
N LEU A 201 -9.71 13.54 -1.52
CA LEU A 201 -9.20 12.30 -2.12
C LEU A 201 -8.49 12.55 -3.46
N ARG A 202 -9.00 13.52 -4.24
CA ARG A 202 -8.38 14.00 -5.48
C ARG A 202 -8.55 15.50 -5.58
N ARG A 203 -7.47 16.19 -5.97
CA ARG A 203 -7.52 17.63 -6.29
C ARG A 203 -8.18 17.84 -7.65
N ARG A 204 -8.80 19.00 -7.82
CA ARG A 204 -9.25 19.48 -9.13
C ARG A 204 -8.06 19.51 -10.10
N ARG A 205 -8.28 19.13 -11.35
CA ARG A 205 -7.25 19.15 -12.40
C ARG A 205 -7.80 19.77 -13.67
N TRP A 206 -6.93 20.49 -14.36
CA TRP A 206 -7.09 20.90 -15.75
C TRP A 206 -5.95 20.29 -16.53
N GLU A 207 -6.29 19.58 -17.58
CA GLU A 207 -5.36 19.01 -18.54
C GLU A 207 -5.60 19.69 -19.89
N LEU A 208 -4.53 20.30 -20.39
CA LEU A 208 -4.52 21.17 -21.55
C LEU A 208 -3.62 20.51 -22.59
N ALA A 209 -4.08 20.38 -23.83
CA ALA A 209 -3.23 19.93 -24.92
C ALA A 209 -2.13 20.97 -25.19
N GLY A 210 -0.92 20.56 -25.60
CA GLY A 210 0.22 21.48 -25.76
C GLY A 210 -0.08 22.73 -26.61
N GLY A 211 -0.88 22.58 -27.67
CA GLY A 211 -1.29 23.68 -28.55
C GLY A 211 -2.24 24.71 -27.92
N THR A 212 -2.81 24.45 -26.75
CA THR A 212 -3.74 25.35 -26.05
C THR A 212 -3.06 26.42 -25.20
N VAL A 213 -1.76 26.26 -24.89
CA VAL A 213 -1.02 27.17 -23.99
C VAL A 213 -0.12 28.14 -24.77
N ALA A 214 0.04 27.93 -26.08
CA ALA A 214 0.78 28.80 -26.97
C ALA A 214 -0.17 29.83 -27.62
N ALA A 215 -0.40 30.93 -26.92
CA ALA A 215 -1.02 32.15 -27.46
C ALA A 215 -0.16 33.35 -27.07
#